data_AF-A0AAW3Q0Q8-F1
#
_entry.id   AF-A0AAW3Q0Q8-F1
#
_cell.length_a   1.000
_cell.length_b   1.000
_cell.length_c   1.000
_cell.angle_alpha   90.00
_cell.angle_beta   90.00
_cell.angle_gamma   90.00
#
_symmetry.space_group_name_H-M   'P 1'
#
loop_
_entity.id
_entity.type
_entity.pdbx_description
1 polymer ?
#
loop_
_entity_poly.entity_id
_entity_poly.type
_entity_poly.pdbx_seq_one_letter_code
_entity_poly.pdbx_strand_id
1 'polypeptide(L)'
;MALIDDIGVVLKQTEDTLVTARYGYSDLIGDDQARRMVGLRNFVVFGRSVSYALQNLRGIVGKTEFDEWYLPKQEAMSKDPVCKHMNSVRNEILKEGKLGVAGFGHLKSFSTDDLARFPKPGGAEAFFMFDATGGSGWTVRLADGSTEPYYVELPGDIGSWKQYFVGLDDKKFGEVGVRSVEEVAKHYLDILEGLVADAKRHFLANAAPHPDESTVRTAGPAGRPHLRLVK
;
A
#
# COMPACT_ATOMS: atom_id res chain seq x y z
N MET A 1 0.15 3.87 33.30
CA MET A 1 1.43 3.92 32.55
C MET A 1 1.59 2.70 31.67
N ALA A 2 1.79 1.48 32.19
CA ALA A 2 2.00 0.27 31.35
C ALA A 2 0.98 0.05 30.21
N LEU A 3 -0.32 0.26 30.44
CA LEU A 3 -1.35 0.12 29.39
C LEU A 3 -1.22 1.15 28.25
N ILE A 4 -0.91 2.41 28.59
CA ILE A 4 -0.70 3.48 27.60
C ILE A 4 0.56 3.16 26.78
N ASP A 5 1.59 2.65 27.44
CA ASP A 5 2.84 2.26 26.81
C ASP A 5 2.61 1.10 25.83
N ASP A 6 1.84 0.07 26.21
CA ASP A 6 1.49 -1.07 25.35
C ASP A 6 0.62 -0.66 24.14
N ILE A 7 -0.37 0.20 24.34
CA ILE A 7 -1.19 0.78 23.25
C ILE A 7 -0.30 1.58 22.29
N GLY A 8 0.59 2.41 22.84
CA GLY A 8 1.54 3.22 22.07
C GLY A 8 2.46 2.36 21.21
N VAL A 9 2.97 1.24 21.74
CA VAL A 9 3.80 0.29 20.99
C VAL A 9 3.05 -0.31 19.80
N VAL A 10 1.82 -0.79 19.98
CA VAL A 10 1.05 -1.38 18.87
C VAL A 10 0.66 -0.34 17.83
N LEU A 11 0.28 0.86 18.24
CA LEU A 11 -0.01 1.95 17.30
C LEU A 11 1.23 2.33 16.50
N LYS A 12 2.40 2.42 17.15
CA LYS A 12 3.66 2.70 16.46
C LYS A 12 4.01 1.61 15.44
N GLN A 13 3.87 0.33 15.78
CA GLN A 13 4.08 -0.77 14.84
C GLN A 13 3.08 -0.72 13.66
N THR A 14 1.84 -0.34 13.93
CA THR A 14 0.82 -0.17 12.89
C THR A 14 1.18 0.98 11.94
N GLU A 15 1.69 2.09 12.47
CA GLU A 15 2.20 3.20 11.66
C GLU A 15 3.40 2.81 10.82
N ASP A 16 4.37 2.09 11.38
CA ASP A 16 5.54 1.67 10.63
C ASP A 16 5.14 0.73 9.47
N THR A 17 4.12 -0.10 9.68
CA THR A 17 3.50 -0.91 8.62
C THR A 17 2.81 -0.02 7.57
N LEU A 18 2.07 1.02 7.99
CA LEU A 18 1.43 1.98 7.09
C LEU A 18 2.47 2.78 6.29
N VAL A 19 3.58 3.17 6.90
CA VAL A 19 4.71 3.83 6.22
C VAL A 19 5.28 2.93 5.13
N THR A 20 5.42 1.64 5.40
CA THR A 20 5.87 0.68 4.38
C THR A 20 4.89 0.60 3.21
N ALA A 21 3.58 0.60 3.48
CA ALA A 21 2.57 0.70 2.41
C ALA A 21 2.69 2.04 1.64
N ARG A 22 2.90 3.17 2.33
CA ARG A 22 3.13 4.47 1.68
C ARG A 22 4.34 4.46 0.76
N TYR A 23 5.44 3.81 1.14
CA TYR A 23 6.60 3.65 0.25
C TYR A 23 6.26 2.81 -0.98
N GLY A 24 5.49 1.73 -0.82
CA GLY A 24 4.98 0.97 -1.97
C GLY A 24 4.14 1.82 -2.93
N TYR A 25 3.26 2.67 -2.39
CA TYR A 25 2.48 3.61 -3.19
C TYR A 25 3.36 4.67 -3.86
N SER A 26 4.34 5.22 -3.14
CA SER A 26 5.30 6.19 -3.69
C SER A 26 6.11 5.61 -4.84
N ASP A 27 6.56 4.35 -4.73
CA ASP A 27 7.27 3.65 -5.79
C ASP A 27 6.37 3.36 -7.00
N LEU A 28 5.06 3.13 -6.77
CA LEU A 28 4.07 2.95 -7.84
C LEU A 28 3.88 4.22 -8.67
N ILE A 29 3.81 5.40 -8.03
CA ILE A 29 3.50 6.67 -8.70
C ILE A 29 4.74 7.52 -9.04
N GLY A 30 5.92 7.08 -8.60
CA GLY A 30 7.17 7.80 -8.82
C GLY A 30 7.71 7.66 -10.23
N ASP A 31 8.74 8.44 -10.53
CA ASP A 31 9.34 8.51 -11.88
C ASP A 31 10.23 7.31 -12.23
N ASP A 32 10.64 6.52 -11.22
CA ASP A 32 11.44 5.31 -11.42
C ASP A 32 10.55 4.14 -11.89
N GLN A 33 10.40 4.06 -13.21
CA GLN A 33 9.61 3.06 -13.90
C GLN A 33 9.96 1.62 -13.52
N ALA A 34 11.23 1.33 -13.19
CA ALA A 34 11.68 0.00 -12.79
C ALA A 34 11.12 -0.41 -11.42
N ARG A 35 10.85 0.57 -10.54
CA ARG A 35 10.32 0.31 -9.19
C ARG A 35 8.81 0.14 -9.17
N ARG A 36 8.10 0.61 -10.17
CA ARG A 36 6.63 0.65 -10.23
C ARG A 36 5.94 -0.64 -9.80
N MET A 37 6.32 -1.78 -10.40
CA MET A 37 5.68 -3.07 -10.11
C MET A 37 6.07 -3.65 -8.75
N VAL A 38 7.28 -3.35 -8.26
CA VAL A 38 7.69 -3.70 -6.90
C VAL A 38 6.91 -2.86 -5.89
N GLY A 39 6.75 -1.56 -6.18
CA GLY A 39 5.92 -0.63 -5.41
C GLY A 39 4.49 -1.13 -5.27
N LEU A 40 3.84 -1.50 -6.38
CA LEU A 40 2.47 -2.04 -6.36
C LEU A 40 2.34 -3.31 -5.51
N ARG A 41 3.26 -4.26 -5.66
CA ARG A 41 3.26 -5.49 -4.85
C ARG A 41 3.42 -5.20 -3.36
N ASN A 42 4.39 -4.36 -3.02
CA ASN A 42 4.64 -3.95 -1.64
C ASN A 42 3.43 -3.24 -1.06
N PHE A 43 2.83 -2.29 -1.79
CA PHE A 43 1.62 -1.59 -1.38
C PHE A 43 0.49 -2.57 -1.03
N VAL A 44 0.17 -3.51 -1.92
CA VAL A 44 -0.93 -4.46 -1.70
C VAL A 44 -0.67 -5.37 -0.50
N VAL A 45 0.55 -5.90 -0.38
CA VAL A 45 0.91 -6.82 0.72
C VAL A 45 0.90 -6.09 2.06
N PHE A 46 1.57 -4.94 2.17
CA PHE A 46 1.67 -4.20 3.42
C PHE A 46 0.39 -3.45 3.78
N GLY A 47 -0.41 -3.01 2.80
CA GLY A 47 -1.69 -2.35 3.05
C GLY A 47 -2.63 -3.19 3.90
N ARG A 48 -2.77 -4.48 3.59
CA ARG A 48 -3.58 -5.39 4.44
C ARG A 48 -2.95 -5.61 5.82
N SER A 49 -1.63 -5.69 5.89
CA SER A 49 -0.89 -5.87 7.15
C SER A 49 -1.15 -4.75 8.15
N VAL A 50 -1.44 -3.52 7.71
CA VAL A 50 -1.83 -2.40 8.60
C VAL A 50 -3.00 -2.79 9.50
N SER A 51 -4.08 -3.27 8.91
CA SER A 51 -5.27 -3.68 9.67
C SER A 51 -5.06 -4.93 10.53
N TYR A 52 -4.09 -5.79 10.21
CA TYR A 52 -3.71 -6.91 11.08
C TYR A 52 -2.89 -6.46 12.28
N ALA A 53 -1.91 -5.57 12.08
CA ALA A 53 -1.14 -4.96 13.16
C ALA A 53 -2.08 -4.23 14.15
N LEU A 54 -3.05 -3.50 13.62
CA LEU A 54 -4.02 -2.76 14.42
C LEU A 54 -4.92 -3.66 15.28
N GLN A 55 -5.25 -4.87 14.80
CA GLN A 55 -6.06 -5.83 15.56
C GLN A 55 -5.36 -6.36 16.81
N ASN A 56 -4.04 -6.19 16.95
CA ASN A 56 -3.34 -6.54 18.18
C ASN A 56 -3.79 -5.68 19.37
N LEU A 57 -4.34 -4.49 19.13
CA LEU A 57 -4.93 -3.65 20.19
C LEU A 57 -6.05 -4.38 20.94
N ARG A 58 -6.76 -5.29 20.28
CA ARG A 58 -7.84 -6.09 20.89
C ARG A 58 -7.39 -6.88 22.12
N GLY A 59 -6.14 -7.34 22.14
CA GLY A 59 -5.56 -8.04 23.30
C GLY A 59 -5.19 -7.11 24.46
N ILE A 60 -5.05 -5.81 24.19
CA ILE A 60 -4.56 -4.80 25.13
C ILE A 60 -5.73 -4.04 25.76
N VAL A 61 -6.62 -3.47 24.94
CA VAL A 61 -7.78 -2.68 25.39
C VAL A 61 -8.98 -3.57 25.77
N GLY A 62 -8.89 -4.86 25.42
CA GLY A 62 -9.96 -5.82 25.64
C GLY A 62 -10.93 -5.92 24.46
N LYS A 63 -11.57 -7.08 24.37
CA LYS A 63 -12.42 -7.46 23.24
C LYS A 63 -13.60 -6.50 23.05
N THR A 64 -14.29 -6.13 24.12
CA THR A 64 -15.53 -5.33 24.03
C THR A 64 -15.25 -3.95 23.47
N GLU A 65 -14.33 -3.19 24.09
CA GLU A 65 -13.96 -1.84 23.64
C GLU A 65 -13.45 -1.84 22.20
N PHE A 66 -12.56 -2.79 21.86
CA PHE A 66 -12.03 -2.89 20.51
C PHE A 66 -13.10 -3.24 19.49
N ASP A 67 -13.94 -4.25 19.77
CA ASP A 67 -14.96 -4.72 18.83
C ASP A 67 -16.01 -3.61 18.59
N GLU A 68 -16.40 -2.84 19.61
CA GLU A 68 -17.31 -1.68 19.48
C GLU A 68 -16.75 -0.60 18.53
N TRP A 69 -15.45 -0.31 18.62
CA TRP A 69 -14.81 0.67 17.74
C TRP A 69 -14.51 0.13 16.33
N TYR A 70 -14.11 -1.14 16.21
CA TYR A 70 -13.58 -1.70 14.96
C TYR A 70 -14.64 -2.34 14.06
N LEU A 71 -15.64 -3.04 14.61
CA LEU A 71 -16.62 -3.77 13.80
C LEU A 71 -17.39 -2.88 12.82
N PRO A 72 -17.86 -1.66 13.18
CA PRO A 72 -18.53 -0.78 12.21
C PRO A 72 -17.62 -0.38 11.04
N LYS A 73 -16.32 -0.19 11.31
CA LYS A 73 -15.32 0.17 10.29
C LYS A 73 -14.97 -1.01 9.40
N GLN A 74 -14.84 -2.20 9.99
CA GLN A 74 -14.67 -3.45 9.26
C GLN A 74 -15.88 -3.70 8.34
N GLU A 75 -17.09 -3.45 8.82
CA GLU A 75 -18.30 -3.60 8.03
C GLU A 75 -18.28 -2.63 6.83
N ALA A 76 -17.95 -1.35 7.05
CA ALA A 76 -17.81 -0.36 5.99
C ALA A 76 -16.78 -0.79 4.91
N MET A 77 -15.58 -1.19 5.34
CA MET A 77 -14.54 -1.70 4.42
C MET A 77 -14.99 -3.00 3.72
N SER A 78 -15.78 -3.84 4.37
CA SER A 78 -16.33 -5.06 3.75
C SER A 78 -17.49 -4.78 2.79
N LYS A 79 -17.95 -3.53 2.66
CA LYS A 79 -18.90 -3.10 1.62
C LYS A 79 -18.17 -2.39 0.47
N ASP A 80 -17.03 -1.77 0.75
CA ASP A 80 -16.19 -1.09 -0.24
C ASP A 80 -15.58 -2.09 -1.27
N PRO A 81 -15.82 -1.90 -2.58
CA PRO A 81 -15.29 -2.78 -3.63
C PRO A 81 -13.76 -2.81 -3.71
N VAL A 82 -13.07 -1.69 -3.47
CA VAL A 82 -11.60 -1.60 -3.48
C VAL A 82 -11.03 -2.44 -2.35
N CYS A 83 -11.56 -2.27 -1.14
CA CYS A 83 -11.09 -3.01 0.03
C CYS A 83 -11.27 -4.52 -0.15
N LYS A 84 -12.40 -4.96 -0.73
CA LYS A 84 -12.60 -6.38 -1.10
C LYS A 84 -11.57 -6.85 -2.10
N HIS A 85 -11.36 -6.07 -3.16
CA HIS A 85 -10.47 -6.44 -4.23
C HIS A 85 -9.02 -6.51 -3.78
N MET A 86 -8.54 -5.52 -3.01
CA MET A 86 -7.20 -5.51 -2.43
C MET A 86 -6.92 -6.74 -1.55
N ASN A 87 -7.93 -7.23 -0.83
CA ASN A 87 -7.83 -8.50 -0.11
C ASN A 87 -7.65 -9.71 -1.03
N SER A 88 -8.36 -9.77 -2.17
CA SER A 88 -8.20 -10.83 -3.16
C SER A 88 -6.81 -10.80 -3.78
N VAL A 89 -6.38 -9.63 -4.27
CA VAL A 89 -5.07 -9.46 -4.92
C VAL A 89 -3.94 -9.81 -3.96
N ARG A 90 -4.01 -9.39 -2.69
CA ARG A 90 -3.02 -9.77 -1.67
C ARG A 90 -2.96 -11.28 -1.47
N ASN A 91 -4.08 -11.98 -1.50
CA ASN A 91 -4.11 -13.44 -1.38
C ASN A 91 -3.51 -14.12 -2.61
N GLU A 92 -3.79 -13.63 -3.81
CA GLU A 92 -3.19 -14.12 -5.06
C GLU A 92 -1.67 -13.92 -5.07
N ILE A 93 -1.18 -12.75 -4.66
CA ILE A 93 0.26 -12.48 -4.55
C ILE A 93 0.92 -13.50 -3.60
N LEU A 94 0.36 -13.71 -2.41
CA LEU A 94 1.01 -14.54 -1.40
C LEU A 94 0.90 -16.04 -1.66
N LYS A 95 -0.18 -16.49 -2.31
CA LYS A 95 -0.40 -17.91 -2.58
C LYS A 95 0.17 -18.34 -3.93
N GLU A 96 0.09 -17.47 -4.93
CA GLU A 96 0.42 -17.83 -6.31
C GLU A 96 1.59 -17.01 -6.87
N GLY A 97 2.05 -15.97 -6.17
CA GLY A 97 3.08 -15.05 -6.69
C GLY A 97 2.58 -14.12 -7.79
N LYS A 98 1.26 -14.09 -8.04
CA LYS A 98 0.65 -13.39 -9.18
C LYS A 98 0.08 -12.05 -8.78
N LEU A 99 0.21 -11.08 -9.68
CA LEU A 99 -0.43 -9.77 -9.60
C LEU A 99 -1.14 -9.54 -10.93
N GLY A 100 -2.47 -9.70 -10.92
CA GLY A 100 -3.31 -9.52 -12.11
C GLY A 100 -3.51 -8.05 -12.44
N VAL A 101 -2.71 -7.53 -13.37
CA VAL A 101 -2.86 -6.17 -13.91
C VAL A 101 -2.84 -6.20 -15.43
N ALA A 102 -3.61 -5.31 -16.05
CA ALA A 102 -3.68 -5.13 -17.50
C ALA A 102 -3.30 -3.70 -17.86
N GLY A 103 -2.39 -3.54 -18.81
CA GLY A 103 -1.98 -2.23 -19.35
C GLY A 103 -2.75 -1.91 -20.63
N PHE A 104 -3.10 -0.64 -20.82
CA PHE A 104 -3.69 -0.11 -22.04
C PHE A 104 -2.90 1.12 -22.45
N GLY A 105 -2.21 1.00 -23.59
CA GLY A 105 -1.57 2.12 -24.27
C GLY A 105 -2.53 2.74 -25.28
N HIS A 106 -2.61 4.07 -25.30
CA HIS A 106 -3.29 4.84 -26.32
C HIS A 106 -2.26 5.69 -27.05
N LEU A 107 -1.98 5.33 -28.30
CA LEU A 107 -1.12 6.11 -29.19
C LEU A 107 -1.98 7.10 -29.97
N LYS A 108 -1.68 8.40 -29.85
CA LYS A 108 -2.36 9.47 -30.59
C LYS A 108 -1.67 9.68 -31.94
N SER A 109 -0.35 9.84 -31.93
CA SER A 109 0.48 9.96 -33.12
C SER A 109 1.91 9.55 -32.80
N PHE A 110 2.55 8.82 -33.71
CA PHE A 110 3.98 8.54 -33.60
C PHE A 110 4.57 8.36 -35.00
N SER A 111 5.70 9.02 -35.24
CA SER A 111 6.49 8.91 -36.45
C SER A 111 7.97 8.74 -36.11
N THR A 112 8.79 8.37 -37.08
CA THR A 112 10.25 8.32 -36.90
C THR A 112 10.85 9.68 -36.58
N ASP A 113 10.21 10.77 -37.00
CA ASP A 113 10.67 12.14 -36.73
C ASP A 113 10.50 12.50 -35.25
N ASP A 114 9.53 11.90 -34.56
CA ASP A 114 9.35 12.07 -33.11
C ASP A 114 10.51 11.48 -32.31
N LEU A 115 11.31 10.55 -32.88
CA LEU A 115 12.48 10.00 -32.20
C LEU A 115 13.50 11.08 -31.81
N ALA A 116 13.56 12.19 -32.56
CA ALA A 116 14.43 13.32 -32.25
C ALA A 116 14.05 14.04 -30.94
N ARG A 117 12.83 13.84 -30.43
CA ARG A 117 12.34 14.43 -29.18
C ARG A 117 12.86 13.69 -27.94
N PHE A 118 13.39 12.48 -28.11
CA PHE A 118 13.85 11.65 -26.99
C PHE A 118 15.37 11.63 -26.93
N PRO A 119 15.98 11.86 -25.77
CA PRO A 119 17.43 11.77 -25.62
C PRO A 119 17.88 10.34 -25.93
N LYS A 120 18.73 10.18 -26.95
CA LYS A 120 19.27 8.88 -27.35
C LYS A 120 20.58 8.61 -26.59
N PRO A 121 20.61 7.66 -25.64
CA PRO A 121 21.82 7.35 -24.90
C PRO A 121 22.87 6.64 -25.78
N GLY A 122 24.13 6.67 -25.36
CA GLY A 122 25.18 5.88 -26.00
C GLY A 122 24.85 4.38 -25.92
N GLY A 123 25.07 3.64 -27.01
CA GLY A 123 24.73 2.21 -27.08
C GLY A 123 23.25 1.90 -27.33
N ALA A 124 22.40 2.91 -27.62
CA ALA A 124 20.99 2.70 -27.96
C ALA A 124 20.80 1.95 -29.29
N GLU A 125 20.06 0.84 -29.25
CA GLU A 125 19.82 -0.06 -30.40
C GLU A 125 18.44 0.12 -31.02
N ALA A 126 17.40 0.24 -30.18
CA ALA A 126 16.01 0.33 -30.62
C ALA A 126 15.19 1.17 -29.65
N PHE A 127 14.17 1.87 -30.17
CA PHE A 127 13.17 2.54 -29.36
C PHE A 127 12.00 1.60 -29.09
N PHE A 128 11.46 1.61 -27.88
CA PHE A 128 10.28 0.84 -27.48
C PHE A 128 9.23 1.76 -26.85
N MET A 129 7.97 1.37 -26.98
CA MET A 129 6.84 2.07 -26.35
C MET A 129 5.98 1.08 -25.58
N PHE A 130 5.53 1.49 -24.40
CA PHE A 130 4.60 0.75 -23.56
C PHE A 130 5.05 -0.69 -23.27
N ASP A 131 6.18 -0.84 -22.59
CA ASP A 131 6.60 -2.14 -22.07
C ASP A 131 5.59 -2.71 -21.06
N ALA A 132 5.89 -3.87 -20.47
CA ALA A 132 4.99 -4.53 -19.51
C ALA A 132 4.63 -3.66 -18.28
N THR A 133 5.42 -2.63 -18.00
CA THR A 133 5.21 -1.67 -16.91
C THR A 133 4.62 -0.34 -17.37
N GLY A 134 4.46 -0.14 -18.69
CA GLY A 134 4.00 1.10 -19.31
C GLY A 134 5.11 2.06 -19.73
N GLY A 135 6.37 1.69 -19.48
CA GLY A 135 7.52 2.51 -19.81
C GLY A 135 7.75 2.60 -21.32
N SER A 136 8.32 3.71 -21.75
CA SER A 136 8.81 3.92 -23.12
C SER A 136 10.28 4.36 -23.08
N GLY A 137 11.06 4.10 -24.11
CA GLY A 137 12.49 4.37 -24.04
C GLY A 137 13.34 3.68 -25.08
N TRP A 138 14.63 3.54 -24.77
CA TRP A 138 15.62 2.92 -25.62
C TRP A 138 16.11 1.61 -25.00
N THR A 139 16.24 0.56 -25.81
CA THR A 139 17.06 -0.60 -25.44
C THR A 139 18.53 -0.23 -25.63
N VAL A 140 19.32 -0.30 -24.57
CA VAL A 140 20.75 0.05 -24.57
C VAL A 140 21.59 -1.20 -24.42
N ARG A 141 22.62 -1.37 -25.26
CA ARG A 141 23.63 -2.43 -25.11
C ARG A 141 24.78 -1.97 -24.22
N LEU A 142 25.06 -2.75 -23.18
CA LEU A 142 26.16 -2.53 -22.25
C LEU A 142 27.49 -3.12 -22.78
N ALA A 143 28.60 -2.73 -22.15
CA ALA A 143 29.94 -3.15 -22.54
C ALA A 143 30.17 -4.67 -22.43
N ASP A 144 29.42 -5.35 -21.56
CA ASP A 144 29.43 -6.81 -21.40
C ASP A 144 28.55 -7.56 -22.43
N GLY A 145 27.87 -6.82 -23.32
CA GLY A 145 26.97 -7.35 -24.34
C GLY A 145 25.53 -7.58 -23.87
N SER A 146 25.22 -7.34 -22.59
CA SER A 146 23.84 -7.37 -22.10
C SER A 146 23.04 -6.15 -22.55
N THR A 147 21.71 -6.20 -22.42
CA THR A 147 20.82 -5.08 -22.75
C THR A 147 19.96 -4.67 -21.56
N GLU A 148 19.70 -3.37 -21.45
CA GLU A 148 18.81 -2.80 -20.45
C GLU A 148 17.89 -1.72 -21.03
N PRO A 149 16.69 -1.52 -20.46
CA PRO A 149 15.84 -0.41 -20.82
C PRO A 149 16.38 0.90 -20.22
N TYR A 150 16.55 1.90 -21.08
CA TYR A 150 16.71 3.30 -20.70
C TYR A 150 15.39 4.04 -20.90
N TYR A 151 14.69 4.33 -19.81
CA TYR A 151 13.37 4.94 -19.84
C TYR A 151 13.43 6.43 -20.14
N VAL A 152 12.45 6.90 -20.94
CA VAL A 152 12.20 8.32 -21.21
C VAL A 152 10.73 8.62 -20.99
N GLU A 153 10.42 9.86 -20.64
CA GLU A 153 9.04 10.30 -20.54
C GLU A 153 8.39 10.34 -21.93
N LEU A 154 7.21 9.74 -22.09
CA LEU A 154 6.43 9.81 -23.31
C LEU A 154 5.54 11.06 -23.27
N PRO A 155 5.74 12.05 -24.17
CA PRO A 155 4.90 13.22 -24.23
C PRO A 155 3.41 12.88 -24.43
N GLY A 156 2.53 13.57 -23.70
CA GLY A 156 1.09 13.30 -23.72
C GLY A 156 0.39 13.58 -25.06
N ASP A 157 1.04 14.30 -25.97
CA ASP A 157 0.61 14.48 -27.37
C ASP A 157 0.95 13.25 -28.24
N ILE A 158 1.96 12.46 -27.90
CA ILE A 158 2.30 11.21 -28.58
C ILE A 158 1.38 10.08 -28.12
N GLY A 159 1.20 9.93 -26.82
CA GLY A 159 0.35 8.88 -26.29
C GLY A 159 0.22 8.91 -24.77
N SER A 160 -0.54 7.96 -24.25
CA SER A 160 -0.70 7.75 -22.82
C SER A 160 -0.80 6.26 -22.52
N TRP A 161 -0.53 5.91 -21.28
CA TRP A 161 -0.68 4.55 -20.79
C TRP A 161 -1.36 4.54 -19.44
N LYS A 162 -2.22 3.55 -19.23
CA LYS A 162 -2.85 3.29 -17.93
C LYS A 162 -2.82 1.81 -17.64
N GLN A 163 -2.74 1.47 -16.36
CA GLN A 163 -2.85 0.11 -15.87
C GLN A 163 -4.05 -0.03 -14.95
N TYR A 164 -4.68 -1.19 -15.01
CA TYR A 164 -5.89 -1.52 -14.27
C TYR A 164 -5.74 -2.88 -13.60
N PHE A 165 -6.39 -3.06 -12.47
CA PHE A 165 -6.48 -4.37 -11.85
C PHE A 165 -7.42 -5.28 -12.65
N VAL A 166 -7.00 -6.53 -12.87
CA VAL A 166 -7.85 -7.55 -13.47
C VAL A 166 -8.89 -8.01 -12.46
N GLY A 167 -10.15 -8.12 -12.88
CA GLY A 167 -11.24 -8.61 -12.03
C GLY A 167 -11.81 -7.58 -11.04
N LEU A 168 -11.40 -6.32 -11.13
CA LEU A 168 -12.08 -5.23 -10.46
C LEU A 168 -13.27 -4.77 -11.31
N ASP A 169 -14.49 -5.08 -10.85
CA ASP A 169 -15.74 -4.73 -11.52
C ASP A 169 -15.98 -3.20 -11.49
N ASP A 170 -15.84 -2.57 -12.65
CA ASP A 170 -16.00 -1.15 -12.91
C ASP A 170 -17.43 -0.65 -12.67
N LYS A 171 -18.44 -1.52 -12.78
CA LYS A 171 -19.86 -1.16 -12.56
C LYS A 171 -20.19 -0.87 -11.10
N LYS A 172 -19.33 -1.24 -10.15
CA LYS A 172 -19.52 -1.00 -8.72
C LYS A 172 -18.93 0.33 -8.23
N PHE A 173 -18.34 1.12 -9.12
CA PHE A 173 -17.67 2.39 -8.81
C PHE A 173 -18.49 3.65 -9.11
N GLY A 174 -19.76 3.50 -9.49
CA GLY A 174 -20.62 4.60 -9.96
C GLY A 174 -20.39 4.92 -11.44
N GLU A 175 -20.97 6.01 -11.94
CA GLU A 175 -20.89 6.44 -13.37
C GLU A 175 -19.47 6.81 -13.84
N VAL A 176 -18.48 6.79 -12.95
CA VAL A 176 -17.08 7.10 -13.24
C VAL A 176 -16.35 5.77 -13.49
N GLY A 177 -15.99 5.52 -14.75
CA GLY A 177 -15.50 4.25 -15.27
C GLY A 177 -14.21 3.68 -14.65
N VAL A 178 -13.59 2.74 -15.37
CA VAL A 178 -12.43 1.95 -14.92
C VAL A 178 -11.34 2.84 -14.29
N ARG A 179 -11.06 2.62 -13.01
CA ARG A 179 -10.04 3.35 -12.24
C ARG A 179 -8.66 2.70 -12.38
N SER A 180 -7.63 3.51 -12.60
CA SER A 180 -6.26 3.02 -12.71
C SER A 180 -5.76 2.41 -11.39
N VAL A 181 -4.69 1.61 -11.47
CA VAL A 181 -4.07 1.01 -10.27
C VAL A 181 -3.66 2.06 -9.24
N GLU A 182 -3.21 3.24 -9.67
CA GLU A 182 -2.86 4.37 -8.81
C GLU A 182 -4.08 4.93 -8.09
N GLU A 183 -5.18 5.15 -8.81
CA GLU A 183 -6.42 5.70 -8.23
C GLU A 183 -7.02 4.72 -7.22
N VAL A 184 -7.00 3.42 -7.53
CA VAL A 184 -7.46 2.36 -6.63
C VAL A 184 -6.54 2.25 -5.40
N ALA A 185 -5.22 2.29 -5.61
CA ALA A 185 -4.26 2.24 -4.51
C ALA A 185 -4.38 3.46 -3.59
N LYS A 186 -4.56 4.66 -4.15
CA LYS A 186 -4.75 5.90 -3.39
C LYS A 186 -6.00 5.83 -2.52
N HIS A 187 -7.13 5.39 -3.10
CA HIS A 187 -8.39 5.22 -2.36
C HIS A 187 -8.21 4.26 -1.18
N TYR A 188 -7.56 3.12 -1.41
CA TYR A 188 -7.30 2.16 -0.34
C TYR A 188 -6.37 2.73 0.74
N LEU A 189 -5.31 3.44 0.33
CA LEU A 189 -4.38 4.09 1.24
C LEU A 189 -5.10 5.09 2.14
N ASP A 190 -5.97 5.93 1.58
CA ASP A 190 -6.73 6.93 2.34
C ASP A 190 -7.60 6.30 3.43
N ILE A 191 -8.23 5.15 3.13
CA ILE A 191 -8.99 4.38 4.12
C ILE A 191 -8.08 3.90 5.25
N LEU A 192 -6.89 3.36 4.92
CA LEU A 192 -5.95 2.87 5.93
C LEU A 192 -5.39 4.00 6.79
N GLU A 193 -5.06 5.13 6.18
CA GLU A 193 -4.60 6.33 6.89
C GLU A 193 -5.67 6.86 7.85
N GLY A 194 -6.92 6.94 7.38
CA GLY A 194 -8.06 7.32 8.20
C GLY A 194 -8.27 6.37 9.37
N LEU A 195 -8.19 5.05 9.13
CA LEU A 195 -8.34 4.02 10.16
C LEU A 195 -7.27 4.13 11.25
N VAL A 196 -6.00 4.30 10.88
CA VAL A 196 -4.90 4.45 11.85
C VAL A 196 -5.00 5.76 12.62
N ALA A 197 -5.31 6.86 11.94
CA ALA A 197 -5.52 8.16 12.60
C ALA A 197 -6.69 8.10 13.59
N ASP A 198 -7.78 7.41 13.25
CA ASP A 198 -8.91 7.23 14.16
C ASP A 198 -8.58 6.37 15.36
N ALA A 199 -7.82 5.28 15.17
CA ALA A 199 -7.37 4.43 16.27
C ALA A 199 -6.51 5.20 17.27
N LYS A 200 -5.59 6.03 16.80
CA LYS A 200 -4.79 6.91 17.65
C LYS A 200 -5.67 7.83 18.48
N ARG A 201 -6.61 8.52 17.84
CA ARG A 201 -7.52 9.44 18.54
C ARG A 201 -8.34 8.71 19.58
N HIS A 202 -8.88 7.53 19.25
CA HIS A 202 -9.74 6.78 20.15
C HIS A 202 -8.95 6.22 21.34
N PHE A 203 -7.89 5.45 21.09
CA PHE A 203 -7.22 4.69 22.15
C PHE A 203 -6.14 5.47 22.91
N LEU A 204 -5.51 6.50 22.33
CA LEU A 204 -4.56 7.33 23.10
C LEU A 204 -5.27 8.43 23.91
N ALA A 205 -6.36 9.01 23.39
CA ALA A 205 -7.09 10.03 24.13
C ALA A 205 -7.88 9.42 25.30
N ASN A 206 -8.49 8.24 25.10
CA ASN A 206 -9.23 7.55 26.16
C ASN A 206 -8.32 6.88 27.21
N ALA A 207 -7.06 6.64 26.88
CA ALA A 207 -6.09 6.09 27.82
C ALA A 207 -5.38 7.17 28.67
N ALA A 208 -5.56 8.46 28.37
CA ALA A 208 -5.05 9.54 29.20
C ALA A 208 -5.75 9.53 30.57
N PRO A 209 -5.02 9.65 31.70
CA PRO A 209 -5.66 9.68 33.01
C PRO A 209 -6.62 10.86 33.11
N HIS A 210 -7.87 10.58 33.49
CA HIS A 210 -8.83 11.60 33.89
C HIS A 210 -8.21 12.42 35.04
N PRO A 211 -8.32 13.76 35.05
CA PRO A 211 -7.70 14.60 36.09
C PRO A 211 -8.21 14.41 37.53
N ASP A 212 -9.08 13.43 37.81
CA ASP A 212 -9.86 13.41 39.05
C ASP A 212 -9.91 12.06 39.80
N GLU A 213 -9.09 11.07 39.44
CA GLU A 213 -9.00 9.82 40.20
C GLU A 213 -7.58 9.55 40.70
N SER A 214 -7.14 10.38 41.66
CA SER A 214 -6.10 10.01 42.61
C SER A 214 -6.68 9.76 44.00
N THR A 215 -7.55 8.75 44.11
CA THR A 215 -7.91 8.13 45.39
C THR A 215 -7.17 6.79 45.55
N VAL A 216 -6.16 6.84 46.40
CA VAL A 216 -5.66 5.78 47.28
C VAL A 216 -5.39 4.41 46.64
N ARG A 217 -4.12 4.14 46.32
CA ARG A 217 -3.60 2.77 46.24
C ARG A 217 -2.76 2.47 47.48
N THR A 218 -3.30 1.64 48.36
CA THR A 218 -2.56 0.89 49.38
C THR A 218 -1.86 -0.33 48.77
N ALA A 219 -0.80 -0.74 49.47
CA ALA A 219 0.31 -1.59 49.06
C ALA A 219 0.01 -3.08 48.83
N GLY A 220 0.94 -3.75 48.11
CA GLY A 220 1.19 -5.20 48.27
C GLY A 220 1.67 -5.93 47.00
N PRO A 221 2.86 -6.56 46.98
CA PRO A 221 3.45 -7.18 45.79
C PRO A 221 3.20 -8.70 45.71
N ALA A 222 3.15 -9.27 44.51
CA ALA A 222 3.31 -10.71 44.31
C ALA A 222 4.07 -10.98 43.00
N GLY A 223 5.26 -11.55 43.14
CA GLY A 223 6.16 -11.92 42.04
C GLY A 223 5.58 -13.00 41.13
N ARG A 224 6.06 -13.04 39.89
CA ARG A 224 5.82 -14.13 38.95
C ARG A 224 7.10 -14.97 38.81
N PRO A 225 7.02 -16.31 38.84
CA PRO A 225 8.17 -17.18 38.64
C PRO A 225 8.58 -17.24 37.15
N HIS A 226 9.89 -17.29 36.92
CA HIS A 226 10.50 -17.43 35.59
C HIS A 226 10.14 -18.79 34.94
N LEU A 227 9.79 -18.72 33.64
CA LEU A 227 9.53 -19.87 32.77
C LEU A 227 10.78 -20.76 32.61
N ARG A 228 10.58 -22.07 32.77
CA ARG A 228 11.57 -23.12 32.43
C ARG A 228 11.65 -23.28 30.92
N LEU A 229 12.87 -23.22 30.38
CA LEU A 229 13.23 -23.70 29.04
C LEU A 229 13.13 -25.22 28.99
N VAL A 230 12.38 -25.74 28.04
CA VAL A 230 12.41 -27.16 27.66
C VAL A 230 13.27 -27.26 26.40
N LYS A 231 14.23 -28.19 26.42
CA LYS A 231 15.12 -28.54 25.31
C LYS A 231 14.36 -29.29 24.21
#